data_AF-A0A350PIG0-F1
#
_entry.id   AF-A0A350PIG0-F1
#
_cell.length_a   1.000
_cell.length_b   1.000
_cell.length_c   1.000
_cell.angle_alpha   90.00
_cell.angle_beta   90.00
_cell.angle_gamma   90.00
#
_symmetry.space_group_name_H-M   'P 1'
#
loop_
_entity.id
_entity.type
_entity.pdbx_description
1 polymer ?
#
loop_
_entity_poly.entity_id
_entity_poly.type
_entity_poly.pdbx_seq_one_letter_code
_entity_poly.pdbx_strand_id
1 'polypeptide(L)'
;MLFQTLDDKKECVGIYYAGELSFNNELPEDLESTWSYSAFLKDRDIQYAKLYCEGKTLDIVCPEALRDRWEAVSNKLKAFIKSFGTSLVSLNESCFFDLVPQKFLLEYCYTKDLICQHVFENYSKPDNYDYLLDLTKVIEEIKYNKLNLNTKNLSLYRGKHRKFLKKLKTLQPYCKFNVWGTKTGRLTTISKSFPILTMEKEFRSVIEPKNDYFVELDFNAAELRTLLSLQGRKQPPEDMHEWNMENVFKGDLTRAEAKKRIFAWLYNPDSHDELCEHAYDRRSILKKHYSHGRVKTIFGKTIESESRTALNYIIQSTCAENVLKQMIKLSNYLEGCKSYVAFPIHDSVVLDFSIEDKGRLGEIINLFSNTELGKFKVNVSVGTNFGNLKKLEV
;
A
#
# COMPACT_ATOMS: atom_id res chain seq x y z
N MET A 1 10.36 5.50 26.81
CA MET A 1 9.52 4.47 27.45
C MET A 1 8.69 3.68 26.42
N LEU A 2 8.51 2.38 26.67
CA LEU A 2 7.59 1.53 25.91
C LEU A 2 6.14 1.77 26.36
N PHE A 3 5.21 1.79 25.41
CA PHE A 3 3.78 1.93 25.66
C PHE A 3 2.95 1.17 24.63
N GLN A 4 1.64 1.01 24.88
CA GLN A 4 0.69 0.45 23.92
C GLN A 4 -0.43 1.42 23.60
N THR A 5 -0.71 1.59 22.31
CA THR A 5 -1.95 2.21 21.86
C THR A 5 -3.11 1.24 22.00
N LEU A 6 -4.25 1.76 22.47
CA LEU A 6 -5.48 0.98 22.70
C LEU A 6 -6.41 0.98 21.49
N ASP A 7 -6.24 1.95 20.58
CA ASP A 7 -6.97 2.09 19.33
C ASP A 7 -6.06 2.73 18.26
N ASP A 8 -6.48 2.66 17.00
CA ASP A 8 -5.77 3.22 15.85
C ASP A 8 -6.42 4.50 15.31
N LYS A 9 -7.68 4.76 15.66
CA LYS A 9 -8.44 5.96 15.30
C LYS A 9 -7.86 7.23 15.92
N LYS A 10 -7.88 8.34 15.17
CA LYS A 10 -7.31 9.64 15.58
C LYS A 10 -8.01 10.21 16.82
N GLU A 11 -9.31 10.03 16.91
CA GLU A 11 -10.19 10.50 17.98
C GLU A 11 -10.20 9.59 19.21
N CYS A 12 -9.68 8.36 19.11
CA CYS A 12 -9.66 7.40 20.20
C CYS A 12 -8.27 7.36 20.85
N VAL A 13 -7.95 8.44 21.57
CA VAL A 13 -6.67 8.57 22.28
C VAL A 13 -6.73 7.78 23.58
N GLY A 14 -6.14 6.58 23.56
CA GLY A 14 -5.99 5.74 24.73
C GLY A 14 -4.66 5.02 24.67
N ILE A 15 -3.89 5.10 25.76
CA ILE A 15 -2.59 4.44 25.89
C ILE A 15 -2.48 3.65 27.19
N TYR A 16 -1.65 2.62 27.16
CA TYR A 16 -1.14 1.92 28.33
C TYR A 16 0.35 2.21 28.46
N TYR A 17 0.78 2.69 29.62
CA TYR A 17 2.20 2.89 29.92
C TYR A 17 2.42 2.76 31.43
N ALA A 18 3.60 2.28 31.83
CA ALA A 18 3.99 2.15 33.25
C ALA A 18 2.99 1.39 34.15
N GLY A 19 2.21 0.45 33.59
CA GLY A 19 1.21 -0.31 34.35
C GLY A 19 -0.18 0.34 34.43
N GLU A 20 -0.35 1.54 33.87
CA GLU A 20 -1.58 2.33 33.98
C GLU A 20 -2.22 2.60 32.61
N LEU A 21 -3.53 2.84 32.60
CA LEU A 21 -4.29 3.26 31.42
C LEU A 21 -4.49 4.77 31.48
N SER A 22 -4.14 5.47 30.41
CA SER A 22 -4.44 6.89 30.23
C SER A 22 -5.33 7.08 29.01
N PHE A 23 -6.41 7.83 29.21
CA PHE A 23 -7.38 8.20 28.17
C PHE A 23 -7.37 9.71 27.92
N ASN A 24 -6.31 10.39 28.38
CA ASN A 24 -6.16 11.82 28.19
C ASN A 24 -5.66 12.10 26.77
N ASN A 25 -6.08 13.25 26.21
CA ASN A 25 -5.59 13.72 24.92
C ASN A 25 -4.10 14.11 24.96
N GLU A 26 -3.58 14.43 26.16
CA GLU A 26 -2.18 14.74 26.37
C GLU A 26 -1.38 13.45 26.61
N LEU A 27 -0.52 13.14 25.64
CA LEU A 27 0.37 11.99 25.68
C LEU A 27 1.68 12.37 26.39
N PRO A 28 2.23 11.53 27.30
CA PRO A 28 3.52 11.76 27.96
C PRO A 28 4.65 12.06 26.95
N GLU A 29 5.60 12.93 27.30
CA GLU A 29 6.68 13.33 26.39
C GLU A 29 7.77 12.25 26.22
N ASP A 30 7.91 11.35 27.19
CA ASP A 30 8.94 10.32 27.27
C ASP A 30 8.58 8.99 26.59
N LEU A 31 7.53 8.99 25.75
CA LEU A 31 7.17 7.84 24.93
C LEU A 31 8.18 7.68 23.79
N GLU A 32 8.73 6.47 23.62
CA GLU A 32 9.79 6.20 22.64
C GLU A 32 9.42 5.09 21.66
N SER A 33 8.63 4.12 22.10
CA SER A 33 8.36 2.93 21.30
C SER A 33 7.02 2.27 21.61
N THR A 34 6.42 1.64 20.60
CA THR A 34 5.17 0.88 20.72
C THR A 34 5.09 -0.23 19.68
N TRP A 35 4.03 -1.03 19.69
CA TRP A 35 3.85 -2.11 18.73
C TRP A 35 3.60 -1.61 17.30
N SER A 36 2.65 -0.69 17.10
CA SER A 36 2.18 -0.27 15.78
C SER A 36 1.79 1.20 15.74
N TYR A 37 1.88 1.81 14.56
CA TYR A 37 1.45 3.18 14.32
C TYR A 37 -0.05 3.38 14.58
N SER A 38 -0.38 4.54 15.16
CA SER A 38 -1.74 5.05 15.34
C SER A 38 -1.77 6.51 14.89
N ALA A 39 -2.88 6.98 14.31
CA ALA A 39 -2.93 8.28 13.64
C ALA A 39 -2.61 9.49 14.54
N PHE A 40 -2.88 9.39 15.85
CA PHE A 40 -2.56 10.43 16.83
C PHE A 40 -1.06 10.54 17.17
N LEU A 41 -0.22 9.65 16.65
CA LEU A 41 1.25 9.66 16.83
C LEU A 41 2.00 10.30 15.65
N LYS A 42 1.30 10.89 14.68
CA LYS A 42 1.87 11.36 13.39
C LYS A 42 3.15 12.18 13.53
N ASP A 43 3.16 13.11 14.48
CA ASP A 43 4.21 14.12 14.67
C ASP A 43 5.23 13.75 15.77
N ARG A 44 5.22 12.50 16.23
CA ARG A 44 6.12 12.01 17.28
C ARG A 44 7.19 11.07 16.73
N ASP A 45 8.39 11.18 17.28
CA ASP A 45 9.49 10.27 17.00
C ASP A 45 9.34 8.99 17.84
N ILE A 46 8.57 8.04 17.31
CA ILE A 46 8.25 6.77 17.97
C ILE A 46 8.73 5.60 17.11
N GLN A 47 9.31 4.60 17.76
CA GLN A 47 9.67 3.35 17.11
C GLN A 47 8.55 2.30 17.17
N TYR A 48 8.39 1.54 16.08
CA TYR A 48 7.28 0.59 15.93
C TYR A 48 7.78 -0.84 15.75
N ALA A 49 7.60 -1.70 16.76
CA ALA A 49 8.10 -3.08 16.75
C ALA A 49 7.54 -3.91 15.58
N LYS A 50 6.30 -3.67 15.14
CA LYS A 50 5.72 -4.34 13.98
C LYS A 50 6.54 -4.12 12.70
N LEU A 51 7.21 -2.98 12.57
CA LEU A 51 8.09 -2.70 11.42
C LEU A 51 9.43 -3.47 11.55
N TYR A 52 9.96 -3.62 12.77
CA TYR A 52 11.17 -4.41 13.03
C TYR A 52 11.01 -5.89 12.64
N CYS A 53 9.82 -6.45 12.86
CA CYS A 53 9.52 -7.83 12.50
C CYS A 53 8.82 -7.99 11.13
N GLU A 54 8.98 -7.01 10.22
CA GLU A 54 8.45 -7.06 8.85
C GLU A 54 6.94 -7.38 8.78
N GLY A 55 6.15 -6.81 9.70
CA GLY A 55 4.70 -6.96 9.72
C GLY A 55 4.18 -8.28 10.28
N LYS A 56 5.04 -9.16 10.80
CA LYS A 56 4.61 -10.38 11.52
C LYS A 56 3.66 -10.02 12.67
N THR A 57 2.69 -10.90 12.91
CA THR A 57 1.72 -10.70 14.00
C THR A 57 2.34 -11.04 15.35
N LEU A 58 1.74 -10.53 16.43
CA LEU A 58 2.10 -10.89 17.80
C LEU A 58 2.11 -12.42 18.00
N ASP A 59 1.17 -13.15 17.39
CA ASP A 59 1.14 -14.61 17.45
C ASP A 59 2.42 -15.27 16.90
N ILE A 60 3.02 -14.71 15.84
CA ILE A 60 4.20 -15.28 15.19
C ILE A 60 5.48 -14.98 15.96
N VAL A 61 5.59 -13.76 16.52
CA VAL A 61 6.80 -13.28 17.20
C VAL A 61 6.74 -13.44 18.72
N CYS A 62 5.64 -13.95 19.26
CA CYS A 62 5.51 -14.23 20.69
C CYS A 62 6.56 -15.27 21.11
N PRO A 63 7.43 -14.95 22.09
CA PRO A 63 8.40 -15.91 22.60
C PRO A 63 7.67 -17.05 23.33
N GLU A 64 8.26 -18.25 23.31
CA GLU A 64 7.61 -19.47 23.81
C GLU A 64 7.17 -19.35 25.28
N ALA A 65 7.96 -18.67 26.12
CA ALA A 65 7.63 -18.45 27.53
C ALA A 65 6.36 -17.63 27.76
N LEU A 66 5.90 -16.86 26.77
CA LEU A 66 4.68 -16.03 26.84
C LEU A 66 3.51 -16.63 26.07
N ARG A 67 3.70 -17.77 25.39
CA ARG A 67 2.70 -18.34 24.46
C ARG A 67 1.35 -18.58 25.13
N ASP A 68 1.33 -19.32 26.24
CA ASP A 68 0.09 -19.66 26.96
C ASP A 68 -0.66 -18.41 27.42
N ARG A 69 0.07 -17.43 27.95
CA ARG A 69 -0.50 -16.15 28.40
C ARG A 69 -1.08 -15.37 27.22
N TRP A 70 -0.33 -15.27 26.12
CA TRP A 70 -0.77 -14.58 24.92
C TRP A 70 -2.00 -15.24 24.31
N GLU A 71 -2.04 -16.58 24.24
CA GLU A 71 -3.19 -17.31 23.72
C GLU A 71 -4.45 -17.07 24.56
N ALA A 72 -4.35 -17.13 25.89
CA ALA A 72 -5.48 -16.88 26.79
C ALA A 72 -6.09 -15.49 26.57
N VAL A 73 -5.24 -14.46 26.53
CA VAL A 73 -5.67 -13.07 26.37
C VAL A 73 -6.15 -12.80 24.93
N SER A 74 -5.47 -13.33 23.91
CA SER A 74 -5.85 -13.20 22.50
C SER A 74 -7.21 -13.86 22.22
N ASN A 75 -7.48 -15.01 22.85
CA ASN A 75 -8.80 -15.67 22.74
C ASN A 75 -9.91 -14.82 23.37
N LYS A 76 -9.62 -14.15 24.49
CA LYS A 76 -10.55 -13.21 25.11
C LYS A 76 -10.79 -11.96 24.24
N LEU A 77 -9.75 -11.41 23.61
CA LEU A 77 -9.89 -10.34 22.61
C LEU A 77 -10.80 -10.74 21.46
N LYS A 78 -10.58 -11.93 20.88
CA LYS A 78 -11.40 -12.48 19.79
C LYS A 78 -12.85 -12.66 20.22
N ALA A 79 -13.09 -13.08 21.46
CA ALA A 79 -14.44 -13.21 22.02
C ALA A 79 -15.16 -11.85 22.10
N PHE A 80 -14.49 -10.79 22.56
CA PHE A 80 -15.05 -9.42 22.56
C PHE A 80 -15.37 -8.92 21.15
N ILE A 81 -14.44 -9.06 20.21
CA ILE A 81 -14.68 -8.65 18.81
C ILE A 81 -15.88 -9.40 18.21
N LYS A 82 -16.01 -10.70 18.51
CA LYS A 82 -17.15 -11.52 18.06
C LYS A 82 -18.46 -11.07 18.72
N SER A 83 -18.47 -10.72 20.00
CA SER A 83 -19.68 -10.23 20.66
C SER A 83 -20.13 -8.91 20.06
N PHE A 84 -19.21 -7.97 19.80
CA PHE A 84 -19.53 -6.69 19.17
C PHE A 84 -20.14 -6.85 17.78
N GLY A 85 -19.55 -7.74 16.96
CA GLY A 85 -20.11 -8.06 15.66
C GLY A 85 -21.52 -8.68 15.74
N THR A 86 -21.78 -9.50 16.76
CA THR A 86 -23.09 -10.13 16.98
C THR A 86 -24.13 -9.10 17.46
N SER A 87 -23.71 -8.14 18.27
CA SER A 87 -24.54 -7.04 18.79
C SER A 87 -24.64 -5.84 17.84
N LEU A 88 -24.07 -5.95 16.63
CA LEU A 88 -24.05 -4.88 15.61
C LEU A 88 -23.39 -3.57 16.09
N VAL A 89 -22.45 -3.65 17.04
CA VAL A 89 -21.66 -2.51 17.51
C VAL A 89 -20.56 -2.21 16.49
N SER A 90 -20.50 -0.96 16.02
CA SER A 90 -19.53 -0.52 15.01
C SER A 90 -18.22 -0.06 15.65
N LEU A 91 -17.15 -0.86 15.48
CA LEU A 91 -15.79 -0.47 15.92
C LEU A 91 -15.18 0.68 15.09
N ASN A 92 -15.85 1.11 14.02
CA ASN A 92 -15.47 2.32 13.28
C ASN A 92 -16.04 3.58 13.93
N GLU A 93 -17.09 3.46 14.76
CA GLU A 93 -17.79 4.59 15.39
C GLU A 93 -17.56 4.66 16.91
N SER A 94 -17.04 3.58 17.50
CA SER A 94 -16.75 3.48 18.93
C SER A 94 -15.28 3.20 19.17
N CYS A 95 -14.73 3.77 20.25
CA CYS A 95 -13.38 3.43 20.71
C CYS A 95 -13.39 2.03 21.34
N PHE A 96 -12.44 1.19 20.96
CA PHE A 96 -12.41 -0.21 21.40
C PHE A 96 -12.33 -0.32 22.94
N PHE A 97 -11.54 0.56 23.57
CA PHE A 97 -11.30 0.54 25.01
C PHE A 97 -12.53 0.90 25.85
N ASP A 98 -13.54 1.59 25.29
CA ASP A 98 -14.79 1.90 25.99
C ASP A 98 -15.71 0.67 26.07
N LEU A 99 -15.50 -0.32 25.20
CA LEU A 99 -16.37 -1.48 25.05
C LEU A 99 -15.92 -2.70 25.84
N VAL A 100 -14.72 -2.66 26.43
CA VAL A 100 -14.10 -3.79 27.12
C VAL A 100 -13.71 -3.45 28.55
N PRO A 101 -13.66 -4.44 29.47
CA PRO A 101 -13.26 -4.17 30.85
C PRO A 101 -11.80 -3.70 30.97
N GLN A 102 -11.56 -2.67 31.79
CA GLN A 102 -10.20 -2.16 32.06
C GLN A 102 -9.22 -3.24 32.53
N LYS A 103 -9.67 -4.16 33.39
CA LYS A 103 -8.85 -5.28 33.86
C LYS A 103 -8.31 -6.13 32.69
N PHE A 104 -9.12 -6.32 31.65
CA PHE A 104 -8.67 -7.03 30.45
C PHE A 104 -7.66 -6.18 29.65
N LEU A 105 -7.90 -4.88 29.50
CA LEU A 105 -6.96 -3.99 28.79
C LEU A 105 -5.58 -3.99 29.44
N LEU A 106 -5.51 -3.91 30.77
CA LEU A 106 -4.25 -3.97 31.52
C LEU A 106 -3.49 -5.27 31.23
N GLU A 107 -4.18 -6.42 31.34
CA GLU A 107 -3.58 -7.73 31.09
C GLU A 107 -3.12 -7.88 29.63
N TYR A 108 -3.92 -7.38 28.69
CA TYR A 108 -3.59 -7.41 27.26
C TYR A 108 -2.40 -6.54 26.92
N CYS A 109 -2.39 -5.30 27.37
CA CYS A 109 -1.30 -4.37 27.07
C CYS A 109 -0.01 -4.78 27.74
N TYR A 110 -0.05 -5.26 28.99
CA TYR A 110 1.12 -5.81 29.66
C TYR A 110 1.73 -6.99 28.88
N THR A 111 0.90 -7.93 28.43
CA THR A 111 1.39 -9.09 27.66
C THR A 111 1.95 -8.65 26.30
N LYS A 112 1.31 -7.67 25.66
CA LYS A 112 1.76 -7.06 24.41
C LYS A 112 3.09 -6.31 24.58
N ASP A 113 3.30 -5.61 25.69
CA ASP A 113 4.56 -4.94 26.03
C ASP A 113 5.71 -5.94 26.12
N LEU A 114 5.52 -7.06 26.82
CA LEU A 114 6.57 -8.08 26.93
C LEU A 114 6.96 -8.66 25.55
N ILE A 115 5.99 -8.90 24.67
CA ILE A 115 6.26 -9.35 23.30
C ILE A 115 6.95 -8.24 22.50
N CYS A 116 6.52 -7.00 22.66
CA CYS A 116 7.10 -5.84 21.99
C CYS A 116 8.57 -5.62 22.39
N GLN A 117 8.87 -5.75 23.68
CA GLN A 117 10.23 -5.72 24.20
C GLN A 117 11.09 -6.85 23.62
N HIS A 118 10.56 -8.08 23.60
CA HIS A 118 11.25 -9.20 22.95
C HIS A 118 11.59 -8.89 21.48
N VAL A 119 10.68 -8.24 20.74
CA VAL A 119 10.96 -7.85 19.34
C VAL A 119 12.09 -6.84 19.25
N PHE A 120 12.08 -5.78 20.06
CA PHE A 120 13.15 -4.77 20.05
C PHE A 120 14.52 -5.34 20.45
N GLU A 121 14.55 -6.34 21.33
CA GLU A 121 15.79 -6.98 21.78
C GLU A 121 16.35 -8.00 20.76
N ASN A 122 15.50 -8.63 19.94
CA ASN A 122 15.89 -9.78 19.11
C ASN A 122 15.82 -9.52 17.60
N TYR A 123 15.19 -8.45 17.15
CA TYR A 123 15.06 -8.10 15.74
C TYR A 123 15.86 -6.84 15.43
N SER A 124 16.62 -6.87 14.35
CA SER A 124 17.34 -5.70 13.84
C SER A 124 16.40 -4.73 13.15
N LYS A 125 16.62 -3.42 13.33
CA LYS A 125 15.93 -2.38 12.56
C LYS A 125 16.20 -2.60 11.05
N PRO A 126 15.16 -2.71 10.19
CA PRO A 126 15.36 -2.94 8.77
C PRO A 126 15.93 -1.70 8.06
N ASP A 127 16.74 -1.91 7.02
CA ASP A 127 17.37 -0.84 6.23
C ASP A 127 16.34 0.16 5.64
N ASN A 128 15.15 -0.33 5.30
CA ASN A 128 14.06 0.48 4.72
C ASN A 128 13.00 0.88 5.75
N TYR A 129 13.33 0.94 7.04
CA TYR A 129 12.41 1.28 8.12
C TYR A 129 11.65 2.58 7.87
N ASP A 130 12.35 3.66 7.51
CA ASP A 130 11.74 4.99 7.35
C ASP A 130 10.71 4.99 6.21
N TYR A 131 11.03 4.32 5.10
CA TYR A 131 10.07 4.09 4.02
C TYR A 131 8.83 3.31 4.48
N LEU A 132 9.01 2.23 5.25
CA LEU A 132 7.89 1.45 5.77
C LEU A 132 7.02 2.26 6.73
N LEU A 133 7.63 3.12 7.53
CA LEU A 133 6.93 4.02 8.43
C LEU A 133 6.11 5.03 7.63
N ASP A 134 6.71 5.73 6.67
CA ASP A 134 6.02 6.71 5.83
C ASP A 134 4.87 6.06 5.04
N LEU A 135 5.10 4.88 4.48
CA LEU A 135 4.05 4.10 3.81
C LEU A 135 2.91 3.76 4.79
N THR A 136 3.25 3.34 6.00
CA THR A 136 2.25 3.00 7.03
C THR A 136 1.40 4.22 7.39
N LYS A 137 2.02 5.40 7.53
CA LYS A 137 1.31 6.66 7.80
C LYS A 137 0.27 6.95 6.71
N VAL A 138 0.68 6.93 5.45
CA VAL A 138 -0.22 7.22 4.31
C VAL A 138 -1.33 6.16 4.16
N ILE A 139 -1.01 4.88 4.36
CA ILE A 139 -2.02 3.80 4.30
C ILE A 139 -3.04 3.92 5.44
N GLU A 140 -2.61 4.34 6.62
CA GLU A 140 -3.49 4.57 7.75
C GLU A 140 -4.40 5.79 7.50
N GLU A 141 -3.90 6.86 6.87
CA GLU A 141 -4.73 7.98 6.42
C GLU A 141 -5.82 7.52 5.43
N ILE A 142 -5.44 6.74 4.40
CA ILE A 142 -6.40 6.21 3.40
C ILE A 142 -7.44 5.30 4.05
N LYS A 143 -7.08 4.53 5.08
CA LYS A 143 -7.97 3.61 5.78
C LYS A 143 -9.18 4.30 6.43
N TYR A 144 -9.05 5.56 6.84
CA TYR A 144 -10.15 6.35 7.40
C TYR A 144 -10.87 7.23 6.38
N ASN A 145 -10.37 7.29 5.14
CA ASN A 145 -11.05 7.99 4.05
C ASN A 145 -12.24 7.17 3.54
N LYS A 146 -13.43 7.49 4.06
CA LYS A 146 -14.70 6.89 3.60
C LYS A 146 -14.91 7.14 2.10
N LEU A 147 -15.14 6.11 1.31
CA LEU A 147 -15.47 6.25 -0.11
C LEU A 147 -16.87 6.86 -0.29
N ASN A 148 -17.01 7.76 -1.27
CA ASN A 148 -18.31 8.23 -1.73
C ASN A 148 -18.86 7.25 -2.77
N LEU A 149 -19.96 6.55 -2.43
CA LEU A 149 -20.50 5.46 -3.23
C LEU A 149 -21.88 5.83 -3.81
N ASN A 150 -21.98 5.89 -5.13
CA ASN A 150 -23.23 6.10 -5.86
C ASN A 150 -23.69 4.82 -6.57
N THR A 151 -24.65 4.12 -5.96
CA THR A 151 -25.18 2.86 -6.52
C THR A 151 -26.09 3.06 -7.74
N LYS A 152 -26.49 4.30 -8.07
CA LYS A 152 -27.35 4.59 -9.23
C LYS A 152 -26.66 4.25 -10.55
N ASN A 153 -25.33 4.20 -10.55
CA ASN A 153 -24.51 3.82 -11.71
C ASN A 153 -24.57 2.30 -12.02
N LEU A 154 -25.30 1.50 -11.23
CA LEU A 154 -25.51 0.08 -11.48
C LEU A 154 -26.87 -0.20 -12.14
N SER A 155 -26.86 -0.98 -13.23
CA SER A 155 -28.08 -1.43 -13.90
C SER A 155 -28.75 -2.59 -13.16
N LEU A 156 -29.95 -2.37 -12.62
CA LEU A 156 -30.72 -3.43 -11.95
C LEU A 156 -31.19 -4.54 -12.89
N TYR A 157 -31.17 -4.33 -14.21
CA TYR A 157 -31.52 -5.36 -15.20
C TYR A 157 -30.44 -6.43 -15.32
N ARG A 158 -29.17 -6.09 -15.04
CA ARG A 158 -28.05 -7.03 -15.14
C ARG A 158 -27.87 -7.84 -13.86
N GLY A 159 -27.87 -9.17 -13.98
CA GLY A 159 -27.69 -10.08 -12.84
C GLY A 159 -26.38 -9.85 -12.07
N LYS A 160 -25.29 -9.53 -12.78
CA LYS A 160 -23.97 -9.24 -12.19
C LYS A 160 -24.00 -7.98 -11.31
N HIS A 161 -24.63 -6.91 -11.80
CA HIS A 161 -24.81 -5.67 -11.05
C HIS A 161 -25.68 -5.86 -9.80
N ARG A 162 -26.76 -6.65 -9.88
CA ARG A 162 -27.57 -6.99 -8.69
C ARG A 162 -26.77 -7.74 -7.63
N LYS A 163 -25.93 -8.71 -8.03
CA LYS A 163 -25.03 -9.44 -7.11
C LYS A 163 -24.03 -8.49 -6.47
N PHE A 164 -23.43 -7.61 -7.26
CA PHE A 164 -22.49 -6.61 -6.75
C PHE A 164 -23.15 -5.62 -5.79
N LEU A 165 -24.36 -5.15 -6.08
CA LEU A 165 -25.13 -4.29 -5.18
C LEU A 165 -25.41 -4.97 -3.83
N LYS A 166 -25.76 -6.26 -3.82
CA LYS A 166 -25.91 -7.04 -2.57
C LYS A 166 -24.60 -7.11 -1.79
N LYS A 167 -23.47 -7.29 -2.48
CA LYS A 167 -22.13 -7.29 -1.86
C LYS A 167 -21.78 -5.91 -1.30
N LEU A 168 -22.07 -4.82 -2.02
CA LEU A 168 -21.80 -3.46 -1.54
C LEU A 168 -22.51 -3.14 -0.22
N LYS A 169 -23.75 -3.64 -0.03
CA LYS A 169 -24.50 -3.44 1.22
C LYS A 169 -23.86 -4.07 2.46
N THR A 170 -23.02 -5.09 2.27
CA THR A 170 -22.32 -5.77 3.38
C THR A 170 -20.89 -5.29 3.57
N LEU A 171 -20.36 -4.52 2.61
CA LEU A 171 -19.00 -4.00 2.66
C LEU A 171 -18.96 -2.66 3.37
N GLN A 172 -17.94 -2.49 4.19
CA GLN A 172 -17.59 -1.19 4.74
C GLN A 172 -16.95 -0.33 3.62
N PRO A 173 -17.34 0.95 3.45
CA PRO A 173 -16.88 1.82 2.36
C PRO A 173 -15.49 2.40 2.64
N TYR A 174 -14.54 1.58 3.08
CA TYR A 174 -13.18 1.98 3.41
C TYR A 174 -12.17 1.08 2.71
N CYS A 175 -11.15 1.70 2.11
CA CYS A 175 -10.02 1.00 1.52
C CYS A 175 -9.05 0.60 2.64
N LYS A 176 -8.87 -0.69 2.89
CA LYS A 176 -7.89 -1.18 3.86
C LYS A 176 -6.84 -2.01 3.15
N PHE A 177 -5.58 -1.61 3.29
CA PHE A 177 -4.47 -2.26 2.60
C PHE A 177 -3.59 -3.06 3.57
N ASN A 178 -3.05 -4.16 3.07
CA ASN A 178 -2.00 -4.92 3.72
C ASN A 178 -0.68 -4.72 2.96
N VAL A 179 0.26 -4.04 3.61
CA VAL A 179 1.62 -3.75 3.11
C VAL A 179 2.45 -5.03 2.99
N TRP A 180 2.18 -6.03 3.81
CA TRP A 180 2.93 -7.29 3.88
C TRP A 180 2.20 -8.45 3.19
N GLY A 181 1.15 -8.17 2.42
CA GLY A 181 0.31 -9.21 1.80
C GLY A 181 0.96 -9.93 0.62
N THR A 182 2.05 -9.40 0.06
CA THR A 182 2.79 -10.03 -1.03
C THR A 182 4.29 -10.01 -0.80
N LYS A 183 4.99 -11.03 -1.32
CA LYS A 183 6.46 -11.08 -1.30
C LYS A 183 7.08 -9.88 -2.02
N THR A 184 6.48 -9.46 -3.13
CA THR A 184 6.96 -8.34 -3.95
C THR A 184 6.62 -6.96 -3.39
N GLY A 185 5.94 -6.86 -2.24
CA GLY A 185 5.60 -5.55 -1.65
C GLY A 185 4.48 -4.79 -2.37
N ARG A 186 3.80 -5.42 -3.32
CA ARG A 186 2.51 -4.93 -3.80
C ARG A 186 1.50 -4.94 -2.66
N LEU A 187 0.76 -3.84 -2.52
CA LEU A 187 -0.37 -3.78 -1.61
C LEU A 187 -1.42 -4.81 -2.00
N THR A 188 -2.11 -5.33 -0.99
CA THR A 188 -3.32 -6.15 -1.15
C THR A 188 -4.43 -5.56 -0.32
N THR A 189 -5.68 -5.88 -0.64
CA THR A 189 -6.82 -5.49 0.20
C THR A 189 -6.95 -6.45 1.38
N ILE A 190 -7.21 -5.92 2.57
CA ILE A 190 -7.53 -6.76 3.73
C ILE A 190 -8.85 -7.51 3.48
N SER A 191 -8.94 -8.75 3.96
CA SER A 191 -10.17 -9.54 3.80
C SER A 191 -11.38 -8.79 4.37
N LYS A 192 -12.51 -8.86 3.66
CA LYS A 192 -13.78 -8.17 3.99
C LYS A 192 -13.73 -6.62 3.95
N SER A 193 -12.64 -6.00 3.48
CA SER A 193 -12.63 -4.56 3.17
C SER A 193 -13.16 -4.28 1.76
N PHE A 194 -13.29 -2.99 1.42
CA PHE A 194 -13.64 -2.58 0.07
C PHE A 194 -12.56 -3.07 -0.93
N PRO A 195 -12.91 -3.81 -2.00
CA PRO A 195 -11.96 -4.54 -2.83
C PRO A 195 -11.36 -3.68 -3.96
N ILE A 196 -10.87 -2.49 -3.63
CA ILE A 196 -10.49 -1.45 -4.62
C ILE A 196 -9.46 -1.95 -5.67
N LEU A 197 -8.47 -2.75 -5.24
CA LEU A 197 -7.41 -3.27 -6.12
C LEU A 197 -7.88 -4.37 -7.08
N THR A 198 -8.91 -5.14 -6.70
CA THR A 198 -9.41 -6.27 -7.51
C THR A 198 -10.76 -5.98 -8.15
N MET A 199 -11.22 -4.73 -8.07
CA MET A 199 -12.53 -4.32 -8.54
C MET A 199 -12.56 -4.27 -10.07
N GLU A 200 -13.50 -5.00 -10.66
CA GLU A 200 -13.71 -5.02 -12.09
C GLU A 200 -14.09 -3.64 -12.62
N LYS A 201 -13.57 -3.30 -13.81
CA LYS A 201 -13.72 -1.96 -14.41
C LYS A 201 -15.18 -1.52 -14.54
N GLU A 202 -16.08 -2.45 -14.88
CA GLU A 202 -17.51 -2.14 -15.06
C GLU A 202 -18.21 -1.65 -13.78
N PHE A 203 -17.66 -1.94 -12.60
CA PHE A 203 -18.23 -1.52 -11.34
C PHE A 203 -17.62 -0.22 -10.80
N ARG A 204 -16.47 0.21 -11.31
CA ARG A 204 -15.70 1.35 -10.77
C ARG A 204 -16.48 2.67 -10.81
N SER A 205 -17.50 2.78 -11.67
CA SER A 205 -18.37 3.96 -11.77
C SER A 205 -19.17 4.25 -10.51
N VAL A 206 -19.31 3.29 -9.58
CA VAL A 206 -19.99 3.54 -8.30
C VAL A 206 -19.18 4.41 -7.35
N ILE A 207 -17.88 4.61 -7.61
CA ILE A 207 -17.02 5.40 -6.74
C ILE A 207 -16.90 6.80 -7.33
N GLU A 208 -17.32 7.79 -6.55
CA GLU A 208 -17.29 9.20 -6.90
C GLU A 208 -16.28 9.94 -5.99
N PRO A 209 -15.68 11.05 -6.44
CA PRO A 209 -14.86 11.88 -5.57
C PRO A 209 -15.72 12.53 -4.48
N LYS A 210 -15.09 12.95 -3.38
CA LYS A 210 -15.70 13.88 -2.43
C LYS A 210 -15.47 15.33 -2.85
N ASN A 211 -14.34 15.62 -3.49
CA ASN A 211 -14.07 16.89 -4.14
C ASN A 211 -14.67 16.88 -5.57
N ASP A 212 -14.07 17.65 -6.48
CA ASP A 212 -14.60 17.89 -7.81
C ASP A 212 -14.32 16.73 -8.78
N TYR A 213 -13.12 16.15 -8.74
CA TYR A 213 -12.68 15.14 -9.71
C TYR A 213 -11.79 14.07 -9.09
N PHE A 214 -11.79 12.88 -9.70
CA PHE A 214 -10.64 12.01 -9.60
C PHE A 214 -9.60 12.37 -10.65
N VAL A 215 -8.34 12.43 -10.23
CA VAL A 215 -7.16 12.51 -11.10
C VAL A 215 -6.33 11.24 -10.89
N GLU A 216 -6.20 10.41 -11.92
CA GLU A 216 -5.35 9.23 -11.92
C GLU A 216 -4.02 9.55 -12.59
N LEU A 217 -2.93 9.29 -11.87
CA LEU A 217 -1.56 9.36 -12.35
C LEU A 217 -1.04 7.94 -12.53
N ASP A 218 -0.83 7.53 -13.77
CA ASP A 218 -0.49 6.15 -14.15
C ASP A 218 0.87 6.11 -14.85
N PHE A 219 1.79 5.28 -14.35
CA PHE A 219 3.09 5.13 -15.01
C PHE A 219 2.95 4.35 -16.32
N ASN A 220 3.34 4.98 -17.42
CA ASN A 220 3.37 4.34 -18.72
C ASN A 220 4.38 3.17 -18.74
N ALA A 221 3.89 1.92 -18.78
CA ALA A 221 4.72 0.72 -18.81
C ALA A 221 5.77 0.65 -17.68
N ALA A 222 5.33 0.88 -16.44
CA ALA A 222 6.17 1.03 -15.26
C ALA A 222 7.25 -0.06 -15.09
N GLU A 223 6.91 -1.33 -15.37
CA GLU A 223 7.85 -2.45 -15.24
C GLU A 223 8.97 -2.44 -16.28
N LEU A 224 8.68 -2.03 -17.53
CA LEU A 224 9.71 -1.90 -18.57
C LEU A 224 10.62 -0.68 -18.31
N ARG A 225 10.05 0.40 -17.80
CA ARG A 225 10.84 1.56 -17.37
C ARG A 225 11.75 1.22 -16.19
N THR A 226 11.24 0.42 -15.25
CA THR A 226 12.04 -0.14 -14.15
C THR A 226 13.18 -1.01 -14.68
N LEU A 227 12.90 -1.89 -15.65
CA LEU A 227 13.91 -2.71 -16.31
C LEU A 227 15.03 -1.87 -16.96
N LEU A 228 14.68 -0.82 -17.71
CA LEU A 228 15.64 0.11 -18.31
C LEU A 228 16.48 0.84 -17.25
N SER A 229 15.82 1.28 -16.17
CA SER A 229 16.49 2.00 -15.08
C SER A 229 17.53 1.13 -14.38
N LEU A 230 17.21 -0.14 -14.09
CA LEU A 230 18.14 -1.09 -13.47
C LEU A 230 19.36 -1.41 -14.36
N GLN A 231 19.26 -1.14 -15.66
CA GLN A 231 20.37 -1.24 -16.61
C GLN A 231 21.19 0.05 -16.70
N GLY A 232 20.78 1.12 -16.04
CA GLY A 232 21.42 2.44 -16.13
C GLY A 232 21.15 3.16 -17.46
N ARG A 233 20.09 2.77 -18.19
CA ARG A 233 19.74 3.38 -19.48
C ARG A 233 18.85 4.61 -19.28
N LYS A 234 18.92 5.56 -20.24
CA LYS A 234 18.06 6.74 -20.26
C LYS A 234 16.59 6.33 -20.49
N GLN A 235 15.67 7.01 -19.80
CA GLN A 235 14.24 6.78 -19.94
C GLN A 235 13.70 7.45 -21.22
N PRO A 236 12.97 6.73 -22.08
CA PRO A 236 12.28 7.33 -23.23
C PRO A 236 11.16 8.30 -22.77
N PRO A 237 11.06 9.52 -23.31
CA PRO A 237 10.00 10.46 -22.91
C PRO A 237 8.64 10.12 -23.54
N GLU A 238 8.61 9.42 -24.67
CA GLU A 238 7.43 8.91 -25.36
C GLU A 238 6.82 7.64 -24.71
N ASP A 239 5.71 7.15 -25.27
CA ASP A 239 5.08 5.90 -24.86
C ASP A 239 6.06 4.74 -25.05
N MET A 240 6.27 3.95 -24.00
CA MET A 240 7.27 2.89 -23.98
C MET A 240 6.94 1.76 -24.97
N HIS A 241 5.67 1.52 -25.27
CA HIS A 241 5.30 0.48 -26.22
C HIS A 241 5.47 0.96 -27.67
N GLU A 242 5.22 2.24 -27.96
CA GLU A 242 5.53 2.87 -29.25
C GLU A 242 7.05 2.94 -29.47
N TRP A 243 7.80 3.37 -28.45
CA TRP A 243 9.26 3.36 -28.53
C TRP A 243 9.81 1.97 -28.84
N ASN A 244 9.28 0.94 -28.19
CA ASN A 244 9.70 -0.45 -28.45
C ASN A 244 9.36 -0.92 -29.87
N MET A 245 8.16 -0.56 -30.36
CA MET A 245 7.74 -0.86 -31.72
C MET A 245 8.76 -0.32 -32.73
N GLU A 246 9.17 0.92 -32.58
CA GLU A 246 10.10 1.60 -33.49
C GLU A 246 11.56 1.15 -33.30
N ASN A 247 12.04 1.08 -32.05
CA ASN A 247 13.46 0.94 -31.75
C ASN A 247 13.90 -0.51 -31.52
N VAL A 248 12.99 -1.39 -31.08
CA VAL A 248 13.29 -2.83 -30.84
C VAL A 248 12.80 -3.67 -32.01
N PHE A 249 11.60 -3.41 -32.51
CA PHE A 249 10.98 -4.18 -33.58
C PHE A 249 10.98 -3.49 -34.95
N LYS A 250 11.73 -2.38 -35.10
CA LYS A 250 11.97 -1.69 -36.37
C LYS A 250 10.70 -1.27 -37.13
N GLY A 251 9.58 -1.09 -36.43
CA GLY A 251 8.28 -0.74 -37.01
C GLY A 251 7.51 -1.91 -37.62
N ASP A 252 7.99 -3.15 -37.49
CA ASP A 252 7.38 -4.33 -38.15
C ASP A 252 6.12 -4.83 -37.43
N LEU A 253 5.84 -4.35 -36.22
CA LEU A 253 4.73 -4.77 -35.38
C LEU A 253 3.81 -3.60 -35.06
N THR A 254 2.56 -3.88 -34.72
CA THR A 254 1.70 -2.90 -34.06
C THR A 254 2.11 -2.71 -32.59
N ARG A 255 1.76 -1.57 -32.00
CA ARG A 255 1.97 -1.29 -30.56
C ARG A 255 1.47 -2.42 -29.64
N ALA A 256 0.31 -3.01 -29.96
CA ALA A 256 -0.30 -4.08 -29.16
C ALA A 256 0.50 -5.41 -29.26
N GLU A 257 0.98 -5.75 -30.45
CA GLU A 257 1.82 -6.93 -30.69
C GLU A 257 3.19 -6.77 -30.04
N ALA A 258 3.81 -5.60 -30.18
CA ALA A 258 5.08 -5.26 -29.52
C ALA A 258 4.97 -5.42 -28.00
N LYS A 259 3.90 -4.89 -27.39
CA LYS A 259 3.62 -5.07 -25.96
C LYS A 259 3.52 -6.56 -25.59
N LYS A 260 2.71 -7.33 -26.32
CA LYS A 260 2.49 -8.76 -26.02
C LYS A 260 3.80 -9.55 -26.13
N ARG A 261 4.59 -9.32 -27.18
CA ARG A 261 5.86 -10.00 -27.44
C ARG A 261 6.88 -9.72 -26.34
N ILE A 262 7.08 -8.45 -25.97
CA ILE A 262 8.02 -8.07 -24.91
C ILE A 262 7.62 -8.67 -23.56
N PHE A 263 6.35 -8.61 -23.16
CA PHE A 263 5.95 -9.15 -21.86
C PHE A 263 6.00 -10.68 -21.82
N ALA A 264 5.70 -11.35 -22.93
CA ALA A 264 5.89 -12.79 -23.04
C ALA A 264 7.36 -13.17 -22.87
N TRP A 265 8.27 -12.39 -23.44
CA TRP A 265 9.72 -12.57 -23.27
C TRP A 265 10.19 -12.24 -21.85
N LEU A 266 9.77 -11.10 -21.31
CA LEU A 266 10.22 -10.61 -20.01
C LEU A 266 9.92 -11.59 -18.88
N TYR A 267 8.71 -12.17 -18.91
CA TYR A 267 8.21 -13.03 -17.85
C TYR A 267 8.53 -14.51 -18.03
N ASN A 268 9.01 -14.92 -19.20
CA ASN A 268 9.47 -16.27 -19.44
C ASN A 268 11.01 -16.32 -19.43
N PRO A 269 11.65 -16.82 -18.35
CA PRO A 269 13.11 -16.86 -18.24
C PRO A 269 13.76 -17.71 -19.33
N ASP A 270 13.04 -18.71 -19.84
CA ASP A 270 13.53 -19.65 -20.86
C ASP A 270 13.25 -19.17 -22.30
N SER A 271 12.53 -18.05 -22.45
CA SER A 271 12.28 -17.49 -23.78
C SER A 271 13.53 -16.82 -24.34
N HIS A 272 13.74 -17.00 -25.64
CA HIS A 272 14.77 -16.33 -26.42
C HIS A 272 14.13 -15.45 -27.48
N ASP A 273 14.54 -14.18 -27.48
CA ASP A 273 14.15 -13.20 -28.48
C ASP A 273 15.33 -12.25 -28.68
N GLU A 274 16.04 -12.40 -29.80
CA GLU A 274 17.30 -11.70 -30.05
C GLU A 274 17.13 -10.17 -30.02
N LEU A 275 16.02 -9.66 -30.55
CA LEU A 275 15.74 -8.22 -30.56
C LEU A 275 15.51 -7.71 -29.13
N CYS A 276 14.71 -8.43 -28.34
CA CYS A 276 14.47 -8.08 -26.95
C CYS A 276 15.75 -8.20 -26.10
N GLU A 277 16.56 -9.24 -26.29
CA GLU A 277 17.82 -9.44 -25.56
C GLU A 277 18.87 -8.38 -25.89
N HIS A 278 18.89 -7.90 -27.14
CA HIS A 278 19.74 -6.77 -27.53
C HIS A 278 19.27 -5.46 -26.88
N ALA A 279 17.96 -5.22 -26.87
CA ALA A 279 17.37 -4.04 -26.27
C ALA A 279 17.39 -4.06 -24.73
N TYR A 280 17.33 -5.24 -24.12
CA TYR A 280 17.18 -5.43 -22.68
C TYR A 280 18.03 -6.61 -22.20
N ASP A 281 19.06 -6.29 -21.43
CA ASP A 281 19.90 -7.27 -20.76
C ASP A 281 19.31 -7.73 -19.41
N ARG A 282 18.61 -8.87 -19.41
CA ARG A 282 18.11 -9.54 -18.19
C ARG A 282 19.25 -10.08 -17.31
N ARG A 283 20.36 -10.51 -17.95
CA ARG A 283 21.45 -11.24 -17.28
C ARG A 283 22.24 -10.31 -16.36
N SER A 284 22.53 -9.08 -16.80
CA SER A 284 23.24 -8.12 -15.94
C SER A 284 22.42 -7.74 -14.70
N ILE A 285 21.10 -7.61 -14.82
CA ILE A 285 20.22 -7.31 -13.68
C ILE A 285 20.25 -8.48 -12.68
N LEU A 286 20.08 -9.71 -13.16
CA LEU A 286 20.16 -10.90 -12.30
C LEU A 286 21.52 -10.98 -11.59
N LYS A 287 22.63 -10.76 -12.30
CA LYS A 287 23.97 -10.78 -11.72
C LYS A 287 24.17 -9.75 -10.59
N LYS A 288 23.51 -8.59 -10.68
CA LYS A 288 23.60 -7.52 -9.67
C LYS A 288 22.67 -7.75 -8.47
N HIS A 289 21.47 -8.27 -8.72
CA HIS A 289 20.39 -8.26 -7.73
C HIS A 289 19.99 -9.64 -7.20
N TYR A 290 20.50 -10.73 -7.77
CA TYR A 290 20.22 -12.09 -7.34
C TYR A 290 21.49 -12.83 -6.93
N SER A 291 21.55 -13.30 -5.69
CA SER A 291 22.63 -14.16 -5.21
C SER A 291 22.15 -15.07 -4.08
N HIS A 292 22.69 -16.29 -3.99
CA HIS A 292 22.44 -17.23 -2.90
C HIS A 292 20.94 -17.46 -2.59
N GLY A 293 20.09 -17.60 -3.62
CA GLY A 293 18.66 -17.83 -3.42
C GLY A 293 17.87 -16.59 -2.95
N ARG A 294 18.45 -15.39 -3.03
CA ARG A 294 17.84 -14.14 -2.57
C ARG A 294 17.95 -13.04 -3.61
N VAL A 295 16.86 -12.29 -3.75
CA VAL A 295 16.79 -11.03 -4.48
C VAL A 295 17.03 -9.88 -3.51
N LYS A 296 17.89 -8.93 -3.87
CA LYS A 296 18.04 -7.64 -3.18
C LYS A 296 17.70 -6.50 -4.14
N THR A 297 16.62 -5.76 -3.85
CA THR A 297 16.21 -4.60 -4.66
C THR A 297 17.13 -3.41 -4.40
N ILE A 298 17.11 -2.42 -5.29
CA ILE A 298 17.87 -1.17 -5.11
C ILE A 298 17.43 -0.35 -3.88
N PHE A 299 16.23 -0.60 -3.37
CA PHE A 299 15.67 0.10 -2.22
C PHE A 299 15.87 -0.67 -0.90
N GLY A 300 16.73 -1.70 -0.91
CA GLY A 300 17.14 -2.41 0.30
C GLY A 300 16.26 -3.60 0.69
N LYS A 301 15.16 -3.88 -0.04
CA LYS A 301 14.32 -5.05 0.25
C LYS A 301 15.01 -6.36 -0.15
N THR A 302 14.96 -7.35 0.74
CA THR A 302 15.45 -8.71 0.48
C THR A 302 14.29 -9.69 0.37
N ILE A 303 14.32 -10.57 -0.65
CA ILE A 303 13.24 -11.52 -0.94
C ILE A 303 13.85 -12.89 -1.26
N GLU A 304 13.41 -13.95 -0.59
CA GLU A 304 13.78 -15.32 -0.97
C GLU A 304 13.18 -15.70 -2.32
N SER A 305 14.00 -16.25 -3.22
CA SER A 305 13.62 -16.49 -4.60
C SER A 305 14.43 -17.59 -5.28
N GLU A 306 13.75 -18.34 -6.15
CA GLU A 306 14.37 -19.28 -7.08
C GLU A 306 14.89 -18.53 -8.31
N SER A 307 15.95 -19.04 -8.95
CA SER A 307 16.57 -18.39 -10.12
C SER A 307 15.58 -18.05 -11.23
N ARG A 308 14.59 -18.92 -11.47
CA ARG A 308 13.57 -18.72 -12.51
C ARG A 308 12.57 -17.59 -12.20
N THR A 309 12.39 -17.22 -10.93
CA THR A 309 11.45 -16.15 -10.50
C THR A 309 12.15 -14.87 -10.09
N ALA A 310 13.48 -14.90 -9.93
CA ALA A 310 14.28 -13.79 -9.42
C ALA A 310 14.08 -12.50 -10.20
N LEU A 311 14.16 -12.54 -11.54
CA LEU A 311 13.99 -11.35 -12.38
C LEU A 311 12.61 -10.70 -12.16
N ASN A 312 11.55 -11.52 -12.11
CA ASN A 312 10.19 -11.04 -11.91
C ASN A 312 10.06 -10.36 -10.55
N TYR A 313 10.64 -10.93 -9.50
CA TYR A 313 10.63 -10.33 -8.17
C TYR A 313 11.41 -9.03 -8.11
N ILE A 314 12.59 -8.97 -8.75
CA ILE A 314 13.39 -7.73 -8.86
C ILE A 314 12.54 -6.62 -9.49
N ILE A 315 11.95 -6.87 -10.66
CA ILE A 315 11.20 -5.86 -11.41
C ILE A 315 9.92 -5.47 -10.67
N GLN A 316 9.10 -6.46 -10.28
CA GLN A 316 7.80 -6.18 -9.66
C GLN A 316 7.95 -5.50 -8.31
N SER A 317 8.93 -5.90 -7.50
CA SER A 317 9.16 -5.28 -6.20
C SER A 317 9.70 -3.88 -6.32
N THR A 318 10.68 -3.66 -7.19
CA THR A 318 11.25 -2.33 -7.43
C THR A 318 10.19 -1.39 -8.01
N CYS A 319 9.37 -1.87 -8.95
CA CYS A 319 8.28 -1.10 -9.55
C CYS A 319 7.20 -0.73 -8.53
N ALA A 320 6.76 -1.68 -7.69
CA ALA A 320 5.74 -1.43 -6.68
C ALA A 320 6.22 -0.41 -5.64
N GLU A 321 7.45 -0.59 -5.14
CA GLU A 321 8.04 0.33 -4.18
C GLU A 321 8.24 1.74 -4.78
N ASN A 322 8.60 1.84 -6.06
CA ASN A 322 8.69 3.12 -6.76
C ASN A 322 7.35 3.87 -6.79
N VAL A 323 6.26 3.20 -7.13
CA VAL A 323 4.90 3.78 -7.14
C VAL A 323 4.51 4.25 -5.74
N LEU A 324 4.74 3.43 -4.73
CA LEU A 324 4.40 3.75 -3.34
C LEU A 324 5.27 4.89 -2.78
N LYS A 325 6.55 4.97 -3.15
CA LYS A 325 7.40 6.13 -2.83
C LYS A 325 6.84 7.41 -3.45
N GLN A 326 6.37 7.38 -4.70
CA GLN A 326 5.74 8.57 -5.29
C GLN A 326 4.40 8.90 -4.63
N MET A 327 3.60 7.90 -4.24
CA MET A 327 2.37 8.11 -3.47
C MET A 327 2.66 8.84 -2.14
N ILE A 328 3.72 8.44 -1.42
CA ILE A 328 4.16 9.12 -0.19
C ILE A 328 4.52 10.58 -0.47
N LYS A 329 5.34 10.83 -1.49
CA LYS A 329 5.71 12.21 -1.86
C LYS A 329 4.49 13.06 -2.19
N LEU A 330 3.53 12.52 -2.93
CA LEU A 330 2.28 13.20 -3.24
C LEU A 330 1.46 13.48 -1.98
N SER A 331 1.34 12.51 -1.08
CA SER A 331 0.61 12.68 0.18
C SER A 331 1.18 13.81 1.01
N ASN A 332 2.51 13.85 1.17
CA ASN A 332 3.20 14.89 1.92
C ASN A 332 3.06 16.26 1.25
N TYR A 333 3.18 16.34 -0.08
CA TYR A 333 3.02 17.60 -0.82
C TYR A 333 1.60 18.17 -0.74
N LEU A 334 0.60 17.29 -0.65
CA LEU A 334 -0.81 17.66 -0.55
C LEU A 334 -1.27 17.94 0.90
N GLU A 335 -0.39 17.84 1.89
CA GLU A 335 -0.74 18.16 3.26
C GLU A 335 -1.21 19.62 3.40
N GLY A 336 -2.36 19.81 4.08
CA GLY A 336 -3.01 21.12 4.19
C GLY A 336 -3.81 21.57 2.95
N CYS A 337 -3.83 20.78 1.87
CA CYS A 337 -4.66 21.04 0.69
C CYS A 337 -6.05 20.41 0.82
N LYS A 338 -6.98 20.80 -0.07
CA LYS A 338 -8.27 20.10 -0.19
C LYS A 338 -8.15 18.79 -0.97
N SER A 339 -7.23 18.74 -1.92
CA SER A 339 -6.90 17.53 -2.66
C SER A 339 -6.10 16.57 -1.78
N TYR A 340 -6.33 15.27 -1.94
CA TYR A 340 -5.62 14.23 -1.19
C TYR A 340 -5.50 12.93 -1.98
N VAL A 341 -4.60 12.04 -1.54
CA VAL A 341 -4.48 10.70 -2.13
C VAL A 341 -5.70 9.86 -1.73
N ALA A 342 -6.53 9.50 -2.71
CA ALA A 342 -7.71 8.68 -2.48
C ALA A 342 -7.31 7.21 -2.26
N PHE A 343 -6.56 6.64 -3.20
CA PHE A 343 -6.06 5.27 -3.13
C PHE A 343 -5.07 4.96 -4.26
N PRO A 344 -4.12 4.02 -4.06
CA PRO A 344 -3.31 3.46 -5.14
C PRO A 344 -4.02 2.31 -5.87
N ILE A 345 -3.69 2.10 -7.15
CA ILE A 345 -4.13 0.97 -7.98
C ILE A 345 -2.93 0.45 -8.76
N HIS A 346 -2.28 -0.61 -8.27
CA HIS A 346 -1.12 -1.22 -8.93
C HIS A 346 -0.01 -0.21 -9.27
N ASP A 347 0.07 0.22 -10.53
CA ASP A 347 1.03 1.16 -11.12
C ASP A 347 0.53 2.62 -11.19
N SER A 348 -0.69 2.89 -10.68
CA SER A 348 -1.27 4.22 -10.62
C SER A 348 -1.61 4.69 -9.20
N VAL A 349 -1.70 6.01 -9.03
CA VAL A 349 -2.19 6.68 -7.83
C VAL A 349 -3.38 7.56 -8.21
N VAL A 350 -4.49 7.42 -7.48
CA VAL A 350 -5.70 8.22 -7.70
C VAL A 350 -5.79 9.29 -6.61
N LEU A 351 -5.93 10.54 -7.03
CA LEU A 351 -6.17 11.70 -6.17
C LEU A 351 -7.65 12.07 -6.19
N ASP A 352 -8.22 12.34 -5.03
CA ASP A 352 -9.51 13.03 -4.91
C ASP A 352 -9.21 14.53 -4.93
N PHE A 353 -9.39 15.14 -6.09
CA PHE A 353 -8.81 16.42 -6.47
C PHE A 353 -9.84 17.55 -6.44
N SER A 354 -9.49 18.65 -5.78
CA SER A 354 -10.27 19.87 -5.79
C SER A 354 -9.81 20.82 -6.88
N ILE A 355 -10.76 21.48 -7.56
CA ILE A 355 -10.47 22.47 -8.60
C ILE A 355 -9.67 23.66 -8.07
N GLU A 356 -9.74 23.94 -6.76
CA GLU A 356 -8.95 24.98 -6.09
C GLU A 356 -7.44 24.70 -6.18
N ASP A 357 -7.05 23.43 -6.23
CA ASP A 357 -5.64 23.01 -6.34
C ASP A 357 -5.18 22.88 -7.80
N LYS A 358 -5.99 23.28 -8.79
CA LYS A 358 -5.67 23.14 -10.23
C LYS A 358 -4.30 23.68 -10.61
N GLY A 359 -3.88 24.81 -10.01
CA GLY A 359 -2.57 25.41 -10.27
C GLY A 359 -1.38 24.50 -9.92
N ARG A 360 -1.59 23.52 -9.03
CA ARG A 360 -0.56 22.57 -8.56
C ARG A 360 -0.46 21.32 -9.43
N LEU A 361 -1.39 21.10 -10.37
CA LEU A 361 -1.46 19.86 -11.14
C LEU A 361 -0.16 19.57 -11.92
N GLY A 362 0.47 20.59 -12.51
CA GLY A 362 1.75 20.44 -13.20
C GLY A 362 2.88 19.99 -12.27
N GLU A 363 2.95 20.56 -11.06
CA GLU A 363 3.93 20.16 -10.03
C GLU A 363 3.67 18.74 -9.52
N ILE A 364 2.40 18.38 -9.29
CA ILE A 364 1.96 17.04 -8.90
C ILE A 364 2.42 16.00 -9.93
N ILE A 365 2.18 16.26 -11.22
CA ILE A 365 2.60 15.36 -12.31
C ILE A 365 4.13 15.27 -12.36
N ASN A 366 4.83 16.40 -12.24
CA ASN A 366 6.29 16.41 -12.25
C ASN A 366 6.86 15.63 -11.05
N LEU A 367 6.30 15.82 -9.86
CA LEU A 367 6.69 15.13 -8.62
C LEU A 367 6.50 13.61 -8.75
N PHE A 368 5.35 13.18 -9.27
CA PHE A 368 5.07 11.76 -9.53
C PHE A 368 5.98 11.18 -10.64
N SER A 369 6.25 11.95 -11.70
CA SER A 369 7.12 11.49 -12.80
C SER A 369 8.59 11.36 -12.42
N ASN A 370 9.06 12.16 -11.45
CA ASN A 370 10.48 12.29 -11.12
C ASN A 370 10.88 11.32 -10.00
N THR A 371 11.35 10.14 -10.43
CA THR A 371 11.62 9.03 -9.52
C THR A 371 13.12 8.80 -9.32
N GLU A 372 13.49 8.02 -8.29
CA GLU A 372 14.87 7.54 -8.12
C GLU A 372 15.33 6.65 -9.28
N LEU A 373 14.38 6.07 -10.04
CA LEU A 373 14.63 5.27 -11.24
C LEU A 373 14.75 6.13 -12.52
N GLY A 374 14.71 7.46 -12.39
CA GLY A 374 14.67 8.41 -13.50
C GLY A 374 13.27 8.95 -13.77
N LYS A 375 13.14 9.79 -14.79
CA LYS A 375 11.87 10.43 -15.14
C LYS A 375 10.98 9.50 -15.96
N PHE A 376 9.85 9.09 -15.40
CA PHE A 376 8.91 8.18 -16.05
C PHE A 376 7.81 9.00 -16.75
N LYS A 377 7.39 8.58 -17.95
CA LYS A 377 6.20 9.15 -18.57
C LYS A 377 4.97 8.77 -17.75
N VAL A 378 4.13 9.75 -17.45
CA VAL A 378 2.89 9.60 -16.68
C VAL A 378 1.71 9.84 -17.60
N ASN A 379 0.78 8.89 -17.65
CA ASN A 379 -0.53 9.10 -18.24
C ASN A 379 -1.41 9.76 -17.18
N VAL A 380 -2.09 10.84 -17.53
CA VAL A 380 -3.02 11.53 -16.63
C VAL A 380 -4.44 11.30 -17.13
N SER A 381 -5.33 10.87 -16.25
CA SER A 381 -6.76 10.73 -16.56
C SER A 381 -7.62 11.41 -15.51
N VAL A 382 -8.71 12.06 -15.93
CA VAL A 382 -9.59 12.84 -15.06
C VAL A 382 -11.04 12.42 -15.27
N GLY A 383 -11.83 12.35 -14.20
CA GLY A 383 -13.26 12.09 -14.31
C GLY A 383 -14.02 12.34 -13.02
N THR A 384 -15.35 12.42 -13.12
CA THR A 384 -16.26 12.62 -11.99
C THR A 384 -16.64 11.31 -11.30
N ASN A 385 -16.15 10.17 -11.79
CA ASN A 385 -16.20 8.87 -11.11
C ASN A 385 -15.05 8.00 -11.60
N PHE A 386 -14.66 7.02 -10.80
CA PHE A 386 -13.48 6.20 -11.08
C PHE A 386 -13.66 5.26 -12.30
N GLY A 387 -14.90 4.96 -12.70
CA GLY A 387 -15.17 4.11 -13.86
C GLY A 387 -15.00 4.81 -15.20
N ASN A 388 -15.13 6.14 -15.24
CA ASN A 388 -15.22 6.95 -16.46
C ASN A 388 -14.18 8.06 -16.49
N LEU A 389 -12.92 7.72 -16.23
CA LEU A 389 -11.79 8.63 -16.39
C LEU A 389 -11.46 8.82 -17.88
N LYS A 390 -11.24 10.06 -18.29
CA LYS A 390 -10.80 10.44 -19.63
C LYS A 390 -9.35 10.90 -19.58
N LYS A 391 -8.55 10.48 -20.56
CA LYS A 391 -7.17 10.95 -20.68
C LYS A 391 -7.15 12.47 -20.82
N LEU A 392 -6.27 13.10 -20.07
CA LEU A 392 -5.94 14.50 -20.20
C LEU A 392 -4.65 14.60 -21.02
N GLU A 393 -4.67 15.35 -22.10
CA GLU A 393 -3.45 15.75 -22.79
C GLU A 393 -2.81 16.86 -21.98
N VAL A 394 -1.62 16.59 -21.43
CA VAL A 394 -0.86 17.50 -20.56
C VAL A 394 0.46 17.85 -21.20
#